data_AF-U6DN89-F1
#
_entry.id   AF-U6DN89-F1
#
_cell.length_a   1.000
_cell.length_b   1.000
_cell.length_c   1.000
_cell.angle_alpha   90.00
_cell.angle_beta   90.00
_cell.angle_gamma   90.00
#
_symmetry.space_group_name_H-M   'P 1'
#
loop_
_entity.id
_entity.type
_entity.pdbx_description
1 polymer ?
#
loop_
_entity_poly.entity_id
_entity_poly.type
_entity_poly.pdbx_seq_one_letter_code
_entity_poly.pdbx_strand_id
1 'polypeptide(L)'
;DESHCAEHIESRTLAIAHSLTQQLQTTCHTLLSSVQGLPQNIQDQASHLGVMAGDIYSGFRSAASFKEVSDSLLSSSKGQLQKMKESLDDVMDYLVNNTPLNWLV
;
A
#
# COMPACT_ATOMS: atom_id res chain seq x y z
N ASP A 1 31.99 -11.14 -15.05
CA ASP A 1 31.92 -10.20 -13.93
C ASP A 1 30.60 -10.40 -13.21
N GLU A 2 30.60 -11.26 -12.19
CA GLU A 2 29.36 -11.75 -11.55
C GLU A 2 28.84 -10.76 -10.50
N SER A 3 29.74 -10.02 -9.82
CA SER A 3 29.41 -8.99 -8.84
C SER A 3 28.62 -7.83 -9.46
N HIS A 4 29.07 -7.35 -10.62
CA HIS A 4 28.38 -6.28 -11.34
C HIS A 4 26.96 -6.71 -11.75
N CYS A 5 26.76 -7.97 -12.17
CA CYS A 5 25.44 -8.49 -12.49
C CYS A 5 24.50 -8.48 -11.26
N ALA A 6 25.01 -8.88 -10.09
CA ALA A 6 24.24 -8.88 -8.84
C ALA A 6 23.81 -7.47 -8.41
N GLU A 7 24.73 -6.49 -8.45
CA GLU A 7 24.43 -5.09 -8.10
C GLU A 7 23.35 -4.49 -9.01
N HIS A 8 23.41 -4.76 -10.32
CA HIS A 8 22.38 -4.30 -11.27
C HIS A 8 21.00 -4.91 -10.99
N ILE A 9 20.96 -6.20 -10.65
CA ILE A 9 19.71 -6.89 -10.28
C ILE A 9 19.14 -6.29 -8.99
N GLU A 10 19.98 -6.05 -8.00
CA GLU A 10 19.61 -5.44 -6.73
C GLU A 10 19.03 -4.04 -6.93
N SER A 11 19.76 -3.14 -7.59
CA SER A 11 19.30 -1.77 -7.84
C SER A 11 17.99 -1.73 -8.63
N ARG A 12 17.85 -2.61 -9.64
CA ARG A 12 16.62 -2.71 -10.44
C ARG A 12 15.46 -3.22 -9.60
N THR A 13 15.68 -4.19 -8.72
CA THR A 13 14.64 -4.74 -7.85
C THR A 13 14.17 -3.70 -6.83
N LEU A 14 15.10 -2.95 -6.21
CA LEU A 14 14.75 -1.86 -5.31
C LEU A 14 13.98 -0.74 -6.02
N ALA A 15 14.41 -0.35 -7.23
CA ALA A 15 13.67 0.64 -8.03
C ALA A 15 12.23 0.20 -8.32
N ILE A 16 12.01 -1.09 -8.62
CA ILE A 16 10.67 -1.66 -8.77
C ILE A 16 9.90 -1.59 -7.44
N ALA A 17 10.52 -1.99 -6.33
CA ALA A 17 9.89 -1.93 -5.01
C ALA A 17 9.46 -0.50 -4.66
N HIS A 18 10.33 0.49 -4.84
CA HIS A 18 10.01 1.91 -4.60
C HIS A 18 8.84 2.39 -5.46
N SER A 19 8.85 2.04 -6.76
CA SER A 19 7.78 2.40 -7.67
C SER A 19 6.44 1.78 -7.26
N LEU A 20 6.43 0.49 -6.90
CA LEU A 20 5.22 -0.22 -6.50
C LEU A 20 4.67 0.31 -5.16
N THR A 21 5.52 0.57 -4.17
CA THR A 21 5.07 1.11 -2.88
C THR A 21 4.59 2.56 -3.00
N GLN A 22 5.19 3.36 -3.88
CA GLN A 22 4.67 4.69 -4.21
C GLN A 22 3.31 4.62 -4.91
N GLN A 23 3.14 3.71 -5.87
CA GLN A 23 1.87 3.49 -6.56
C GLN A 23 0.78 3.03 -5.59
N LEU A 24 1.12 2.13 -4.66
CA LEU A 24 0.22 1.69 -3.60
C LEU A 24 -0.23 2.88 -2.75
N GLN A 25 0.71 3.70 -2.26
CA GLN A 25 0.39 4.91 -1.48
C GLN A 25 -0.52 5.86 -2.26
N THR A 26 -0.19 6.14 -3.52
CA THR A 26 -0.97 7.05 -4.37
C THR A 26 -2.39 6.52 -4.57
N THR A 27 -2.52 5.23 -4.86
CA THR A 27 -3.81 4.56 -5.04
C THR A 27 -4.66 4.61 -3.77
N CYS A 28 -4.07 4.41 -2.59
CA CYS A 28 -4.80 4.53 -1.32
C CYS A 28 -5.26 5.97 -1.03
N HIS A 29 -4.49 7.00 -1.40
CA HIS A 29 -4.94 8.39 -1.29
C HIS A 29 -6.10 8.70 -2.26
N THR A 30 -6.04 8.18 -3.48
CA THR A 30 -7.15 8.26 -4.43
C THR A 30 -8.39 7.55 -3.89
N LEU A 31 -8.22 6.35 -3.32
CA LEU A 31 -9.31 5.60 -2.69
C LEU A 31 -9.95 6.41 -1.55
N LEU A 32 -9.14 6.99 -0.66
CA LEU A 32 -9.64 7.83 0.44
C LEU A 32 -10.47 9.01 -0.07
N SER A 33 -10.08 9.60 -1.19
CA SER A 33 -10.85 10.67 -1.83
C SER A 33 -12.15 10.14 -2.46
N SER A 34 -12.11 8.95 -3.07
CA SER A 34 -13.28 8.34 -3.70
C SER A 34 -14.33 7.82 -2.73
N VAL A 35 -14.00 7.54 -1.47
CA VAL A 35 -14.98 7.07 -0.47
C VAL A 35 -15.67 8.21 0.28
N GLN A 36 -15.44 9.46 -0.11
CA GLN A 36 -16.11 10.61 0.50
C GLN A 36 -17.64 10.47 0.36
N GLY A 37 -18.32 10.63 1.49
CA GLY A 37 -19.77 10.50 1.58
C GLY A 37 -20.29 9.08 1.88
N LEU A 38 -19.41 8.07 1.93
CA LEU A 38 -19.74 6.76 2.52
C LEU A 38 -19.86 6.85 4.06
N PRO A 39 -20.43 5.84 4.74
CA PRO A 39 -20.46 5.82 6.21
C PRO A 39 -19.07 5.95 6.84
N GLN A 40 -19.01 6.52 8.05
CA GLN A 40 -17.75 6.81 8.74
C GLN A 40 -16.86 5.57 8.90
N ASN A 41 -17.43 4.41 9.20
CA ASN A 41 -16.65 3.18 9.36
C ASN A 41 -15.90 2.77 8.08
N ILE A 42 -16.47 3.05 6.90
CA ILE A 42 -15.85 2.78 5.60
C ILE A 42 -14.75 3.80 5.30
N GLN A 43 -15.01 5.07 5.61
CA GLN A 43 -14.00 6.12 5.49
C GLN A 43 -12.81 5.89 6.43
N ASP A 44 -13.06 5.43 7.65
CA ASP A 44 -12.03 5.06 8.61
C ASP A 44 -11.17 3.89 8.08
N GLN A 45 -11.80 2.84 7.53
CA GLN A 45 -11.08 1.74 6.87
C GLN A 45 -10.18 2.26 5.74
N ALA A 46 -10.69 3.11 4.85
CA ALA A 46 -9.89 3.70 3.76
C ALA A 46 -8.75 4.60 4.27
N SER A 47 -8.96 5.33 5.36
CA SER A 47 -7.93 6.13 6.02
C SER A 47 -6.80 5.24 6.55
N HIS A 48 -7.15 4.13 7.20
CA HIS A 48 -6.18 3.13 7.67
C HIS A 48 -5.37 2.51 6.52
N LEU A 49 -5.98 2.29 5.35
CA LEU A 49 -5.25 1.86 4.15
C LEU A 49 -4.17 2.88 3.74
N GLY A 50 -4.50 4.18 3.77
CA GLY A 50 -3.56 5.26 3.47
C GLY A 50 -2.35 5.27 4.42
N VAL A 51 -2.60 5.10 5.72
CA VAL A 51 -1.54 5.02 6.75
C VAL A 51 -0.64 3.81 6.50
N MET A 52 -1.21 2.60 6.34
CA MET A 52 -0.44 1.39 6.08
C MET A 52 0.39 1.48 4.80
N ALA A 53 -0.18 2.01 3.72
CA ALA A 53 0.55 2.23 2.48
C ALA A 53 1.69 3.25 2.65
N GLY A 54 1.48 4.28 3.46
CA GLY A 54 2.51 5.27 3.82
C GLY A 54 3.67 4.65 4.60
N ASP A 55 3.38 3.78 5.57
CA ASP A 55 4.41 3.07 6.35
C ASP A 55 5.26 2.16 5.45
N ILE A 56 4.61 1.37 4.59
CA ILE A 56 5.29 0.51 3.60
C ILE A 56 6.17 1.36 2.68
N TYR A 57 5.61 2.44 2.10
CA TYR A 57 6.37 3.33 1.23
C TYR A 57 7.58 3.94 1.93
N SER A 58 7.41 4.46 3.14
CA SER A 58 8.50 5.07 3.91
C SER A 58 9.62 4.07 4.20
N GLY A 59 9.27 2.82 4.56
CA GLY A 59 10.25 1.79 4.87
C GLY A 59 11.08 1.37 3.66
N PHE A 60 10.48 1.26 2.48
CA PHE A 60 11.21 0.92 1.27
C PHE A 60 11.97 2.12 0.68
N ARG A 61 11.38 3.32 0.67
CA ARG A 61 11.95 4.52 0.04
C ARG A 61 13.37 4.84 0.50
N SER A 62 13.69 4.55 1.76
CA SER A 62 15.01 4.83 2.34
C SER A 62 16.09 3.81 1.97
N ALA A 63 15.75 2.64 1.43
CA ALA A 63 16.70 1.58 1.16
C ALA A 63 17.45 1.80 -0.17
N ALA A 64 18.77 1.90 -0.11
CA ALA A 64 19.65 1.97 -1.28
C ALA A 64 20.25 0.59 -1.64
N SER A 65 20.15 -0.39 -0.74
CA SER A 65 20.64 -1.75 -0.91
C SER A 65 19.74 -2.76 -0.17
N PHE A 66 19.81 -4.04 -0.55
CA PHE A 66 19.14 -5.15 0.14
C PHE A 66 19.61 -5.30 1.58
N LYS A 67 20.84 -4.88 1.90
CA LYS A 67 21.34 -4.88 3.30
C LYS A 67 20.57 -3.91 4.20
N GLU A 68 19.98 -2.87 3.63
CA GLU A 68 19.16 -1.89 4.34
C GLU A 68 17.68 -2.32 4.43
N VAL A 69 17.28 -3.34 3.66
CA VAL A 69 15.95 -3.95 3.73
C VAL A 69 15.98 -5.04 4.80
N SER A 70 15.50 -4.70 5.99
CA SER A 70 15.42 -5.64 7.12
C SER A 70 14.31 -6.68 6.95
N ASP A 71 14.49 -7.86 7.55
CA ASP A 71 13.45 -8.90 7.62
C ASP A 71 12.18 -8.42 8.33
N SER A 72 12.34 -7.53 9.34
CA SER A 72 11.22 -6.93 10.04
C SER A 72 10.41 -5.99 9.14
N LEU A 73 11.08 -5.20 8.29
CA LEU A 73 10.40 -4.38 7.28
C LEU A 73 9.62 -5.25 6.30
N LEU A 74 10.22 -6.34 5.79
CA LEU A 74 9.55 -7.27 4.86
C LEU A 74 8.34 -7.95 5.51
N SER A 75 8.51 -8.48 6.72
CA SER A 75 7.45 -9.15 7.47
C SER A 75 6.31 -8.20 7.83
N SER A 76 6.64 -7.00 8.31
CA SER A 76 5.67 -5.96 8.63
C SER A 76 4.90 -5.53 7.39
N SER A 77 5.59 -5.22 6.29
CA SER A 77 4.98 -4.82 5.03
C SER A 77 4.05 -5.90 4.48
N LYS A 78 4.46 -7.17 4.53
CA LYS A 78 3.61 -8.30 4.14
C LYS A 78 2.34 -8.38 4.99
N GLY A 79 2.46 -8.23 6.31
CA GLY A 79 1.32 -8.22 7.21
C GLY A 79 0.38 -7.04 6.98
N GLN A 80 0.92 -5.85 6.72
CA GLN A 80 0.13 -4.66 6.37
C GLN A 80 -0.59 -4.85 5.03
N LEU A 81 0.08 -5.36 3.99
CA LEU A 81 -0.53 -5.66 2.70
C LEU A 81 -1.69 -6.67 2.82
N GLN A 82 -1.54 -7.69 3.68
CA GLN A 82 -2.61 -8.64 3.95
C GLN A 82 -3.83 -7.94 4.60
N LYS A 83 -3.60 -7.14 5.64
CA LYS A 83 -4.67 -6.37 6.30
C LYS A 83 -5.34 -5.38 5.36
N MET A 84 -4.55 -4.77 4.47
CA MET A 84 -5.07 -3.85 3.46
C MET A 84 -6.01 -4.57 2.50
N LYS A 85 -5.65 -5.78 2.06
CA LYS A 85 -6.53 -6.60 1.24
C LYS A 85 -7.83 -6.93 1.98
N GLU A 86 -7.74 -7.42 3.21
CA GLU A 86 -8.91 -7.78 4.03
C GLU A 86 -9.85 -6.56 4.24
N SER A 87 -9.28 -5.39 4.53
CA SER A 87 -10.07 -4.15 4.69
C SER A 87 -10.71 -3.69 3.38
N LEU A 88 -10.05 -3.91 2.24
CA LEU A 88 -10.62 -3.58 0.93
C LEU A 88 -11.76 -4.54 0.56
N ASP A 89 -11.64 -5.82 0.92
CA ASP A 89 -12.70 -6.81 0.75
C ASP A 89 -13.96 -6.36 1.55
N ASP A 90 -13.80 -5.90 2.80
CA ASP A 90 -14.91 -5.36 3.62
C ASP A 90 -15.59 -4.13 2.98
N VAL A 91 -14.79 -3.19 2.43
CA VAL A 91 -15.30 -2.00 1.75
C VAL A 91 -16.09 -2.41 0.50
N MET A 92 -15.58 -3.37 -0.27
CA MET A 92 -16.24 -3.87 -1.47
C MET A 92 -17.56 -4.59 -1.11
N ASP A 93 -17.55 -5.41 -0.05
CA ASP A 93 -18.74 -6.07 0.46
C ASP A 93 -19.80 -5.05 0.88
N TYR A 94 -19.42 -3.94 1.52
CA TYR A 94 -20.37 -2.86 1.81
C TYR A 94 -21.00 -2.29 0.54
N LEU A 95 -20.19 -1.99 -0.49
CA LEU A 95 -20.67 -1.37 -1.74
C LEU A 95 -21.57 -2.29 -2.56
N VAL A 96 -21.32 -3.61 -2.56
CA VAL A 96 -22.17 -4.56 -3.29
C VAL A 96 -23.53 -4.73 -2.63
N ASN A 97 -23.59 -4.59 -1.30
CA ASN A 97 -24.81 -4.81 -0.52
C ASN A 97 -25.60 -3.52 -0.23
N ASN A 98 -25.08 -2.35 -0.60
CA ASN A 98 -25.71 -1.06 -0.30
C ASN A 98 -25.65 -0.09 -1.49
N THR A 99 -26.65 0.78 -1.60
CA THR A 99 -26.63 1.92 -2.55
C THR A 99 -26.50 3.23 -1.77
N PRO A 100 -25.27 3.70 -1.49
CA PRO A 100 -25.05 4.87 -0.64
C PRO A 100 -25.48 6.16 -1.35
N LEU A 101 -26.53 6.81 -0.84
CA LEU A 101 -27.11 8.03 -1.43
C LEU A 101 -26.15 9.24 -1.42
N ASN A 102 -25.23 9.29 -0.46
CA ASN A 102 -24.31 10.42 -0.28
C ASN A 102 -22.94 10.18 -0.93
N TRP A 103 -22.75 9.05 -1.63
CA TRP A 103 -21.46 8.72 -2.22
C TRP A 103 -21.16 9.61 -3.44
N LEU A 104 -20.07 10.36 -3.35
CA LEU A 104 -19.62 11.26 -4.40
C LEU A 104 -18.74 10.48 -5.39
N VAL A 105 -19.38 9.82 -6.36
CA VAL A 105 -18.72 9.17 -7.51
C VAL A 105 -18.58 10.14 -8.68
#